data_AF-A0A9J6E904-F1
#
_entry.id   AF-A0A9J6E904-F1
#
_cell.length_a   1.000
_cell.length_b   1.000
_cell.length_c   1.000
_cell.angle_alpha   90.00
_cell.angle_beta   90.00
_cell.angle_gamma   90.00
#
_symmetry.space_group_name_H-M   'P 1'
#
loop_
_entity.id
_entity.type
_entity.pdbx_description
1 polymer ?
#
loop_
_entity_poly.entity_id
_entity_poly.type
_entity_poly.pdbx_seq_one_letter_code
_entity_poly.pdbx_strand_id
1 'polypeptide(L)'
;MLKGTKNKRVDKIISAVMDLTYNFLMKSAMQMIKGANAKKFTAIERYHRSGTEIVGCAELNEDSMWAGPSQSTKGHSYTVTKGMDDACCPLRCKECAVCVHTYRCTCYAHLIHFTVCKHIHCVVIANTPSSSDNNDYESPPETASEMSELLHILESITKLDAPTRVSSASLFKAKMEFVKQAIVDVQVSEEVGKKANKFFQASLAAC
;
A
#
# COMPACT_ATOMS: atom_id res chain seq x y z
N MET A 1 -31.74 21.69 3.95
CA MET A 1 -31.81 20.37 3.25
C MET A 1 -31.08 20.48 1.91
N LEU A 2 -29.82 20.05 1.82
CA LEU A 2 -29.04 20.09 0.58
C LEU A 2 -29.48 18.94 -0.34
N LYS A 3 -30.23 19.25 -1.40
CA LYS A 3 -30.50 18.31 -2.50
C LYS A 3 -29.20 18.14 -3.30
N GLY A 4 -28.41 17.13 -2.96
CA GLY A 4 -27.27 16.70 -3.78
C GLY A 4 -27.74 16.31 -5.18
N THR A 5 -27.10 16.85 -6.22
CA THR A 5 -27.29 16.38 -7.59
C THR A 5 -26.70 14.98 -7.68
N LYS A 6 -27.57 13.96 -7.59
CA LYS A 6 -27.20 12.54 -7.74
C LYS A 6 -26.60 12.32 -9.12
N ASN A 7 -25.27 12.35 -9.24
CA ASN A 7 -24.61 11.96 -10.47
C ASN A 7 -24.54 10.44 -10.53
N LYS A 8 -25.66 9.83 -10.92
CA LYS A 8 -25.86 8.39 -10.98
C LYS A 8 -24.74 7.64 -11.73
N ARG A 9 -24.01 8.31 -12.65
CA ARG A 9 -22.89 7.69 -13.37
C ARG A 9 -21.66 7.56 -12.49
N VAL A 10 -21.30 8.62 -11.77
CA VAL A 10 -20.16 8.61 -10.84
C VAL A 10 -20.44 7.67 -9.68
N ASP A 11 -21.64 7.72 -9.10
CA ASP A 11 -22.02 6.83 -7.99
C ASP A 11 -21.94 5.35 -8.41
N LYS A 12 -22.38 5.01 -9.63
CA LYS A 12 -22.27 3.65 -10.18
C LYS A 12 -20.82 3.20 -10.37
N ILE A 13 -19.94 4.08 -10.83
CA ILE A 13 -18.52 3.76 -11.00
C ILE A 13 -17.87 3.55 -9.63
N ILE A 14 -18.16 4.42 -8.66
CA ILE A 14 -17.66 4.27 -7.29
C ILE A 14 -18.15 2.95 -6.70
N SER A 15 -19.44 2.63 -6.80
CA SER A 15 -19.97 1.34 -6.33
C SER A 15 -19.27 0.16 -7.01
N ALA A 16 -19.10 0.19 -8.34
CA ALA A 16 -18.42 -0.88 -9.05
C ALA A 16 -16.94 -1.04 -8.63
N VAL A 17 -16.23 0.06 -8.37
CA VAL A 17 -14.85 0.01 -7.86
C VAL A 17 -14.82 -0.54 -6.43
N MET A 18 -15.76 -0.15 -5.57
CA MET A 18 -15.87 -0.67 -4.21
C MET A 18 -16.22 -2.16 -4.17
N ASP A 19 -17.12 -2.61 -5.04
CA ASP A 19 -17.47 -4.03 -5.18
C ASP A 19 -16.27 -4.83 -5.69
N LEU A 20 -15.52 -4.28 -6.65
CA LEU A 20 -14.31 -4.91 -7.18
C LEU A 20 -13.22 -5.03 -6.10
N THR A 21 -12.97 -3.97 -5.33
CA THR A 21 -11.98 -4.01 -4.25
C THR A 21 -12.40 -4.95 -3.14
N TYR A 22 -13.69 -4.95 -2.73
CA TYR A 22 -14.21 -5.90 -1.76
C TYR A 22 -14.01 -7.36 -2.20
N ASN A 23 -14.41 -7.69 -3.43
CA ASN A 23 -14.24 -9.04 -3.97
C ASN A 23 -12.76 -9.45 -4.04
N PHE A 24 -11.88 -8.52 -4.40
CA PHE A 24 -10.44 -8.76 -4.43
C PHE A 24 -9.87 -9.03 -3.03
N LEU A 25 -10.25 -8.22 -2.03
CA LEU A 25 -9.81 -8.37 -0.65
C LEU A 25 -10.33 -9.67 -0.04
N MET A 26 -11.62 -9.99 -0.24
CA MET A 26 -12.22 -11.21 0.27
C MET A 26 -11.61 -12.46 -0.39
N LYS A 27 -11.40 -12.44 -1.71
CA LYS A 27 -10.71 -13.53 -2.42
C LYS A 27 -9.29 -13.72 -1.91
N SER A 28 -8.57 -12.63 -1.65
CA SER A 28 -7.22 -12.67 -1.11
C SER A 28 -7.21 -13.25 0.31
N ALA A 29 -8.13 -12.81 1.18
CA ALA A 29 -8.27 -13.36 2.54
C ALA A 29 -8.59 -14.86 2.52
N MET A 30 -9.52 -15.30 1.67
CA MET A 30 -9.82 -16.73 1.50
C MET A 30 -8.62 -17.54 1.02
N GLN A 31 -7.79 -16.99 0.12
CA GLN A 31 -6.56 -17.66 -0.32
C GLN A 31 -5.52 -17.77 0.78
N MET A 32 -5.45 -16.76 1.67
CA MET A 32 -4.59 -16.83 2.86
C MET A 32 -5.04 -17.94 3.80
N ILE A 33 -6.33 -17.97 4.16
CA ILE A 33 -6.89 -18.98 5.07
C ILE A 33 -6.70 -20.41 4.52
N LYS A 34 -6.78 -20.59 3.20
CA LYS A 34 -6.59 -21.90 2.56
C LYS A 34 -5.13 -22.30 2.38
N GLY A 35 -4.16 -21.49 2.82
CA GLY A 35 -2.73 -21.73 2.57
C GLY A 35 -2.34 -21.70 1.10
N ALA A 36 -3.19 -21.16 0.21
CA ALA A 36 -3.01 -21.18 -1.25
C ALA A 36 -2.00 -20.15 -1.77
N ASN A 37 -1.07 -19.71 -0.90
CA ASN A 37 -0.07 -18.70 -1.20
C ASN A 37 1.23 -19.27 -1.78
N ALA A 38 1.33 -20.58 -1.98
CA ALA A 38 2.51 -21.24 -2.55
C ALA A 38 3.03 -20.53 -3.82
N LYS A 39 2.12 -20.16 -4.74
CA LYS A 39 2.49 -19.42 -5.96
C LYS A 39 3.10 -18.04 -5.68
N LYS A 40 2.61 -17.34 -4.65
CA LYS A 40 3.17 -16.04 -4.26
C LYS A 40 4.55 -16.20 -3.62
N PHE A 41 4.75 -17.22 -2.79
CA PHE A 41 6.06 -17.54 -2.21
C PHE A 41 7.08 -17.91 -3.29
N THR A 42 6.73 -18.81 -4.22
CA THR A 42 7.60 -19.13 -5.36
C THR A 42 7.92 -17.89 -6.20
N ALA A 43 6.98 -16.96 -6.34
CA ALA A 43 7.24 -15.71 -7.03
C ALA A 43 8.22 -14.82 -6.25
N ILE A 44 8.07 -14.69 -4.93
CA ILE A 44 9.00 -13.95 -4.07
C ILE A 44 10.41 -14.54 -4.15
N GLU A 45 10.55 -15.86 -4.04
CA GLU A 45 11.85 -16.55 -4.15
C GLU A 45 12.51 -16.32 -5.53
N ARG A 46 11.71 -16.37 -6.61
CA ARG A 46 12.19 -16.04 -7.95
C ARG A 46 12.67 -14.59 -8.04
N TYR A 47 11.92 -13.65 -7.48
CA TYR A 47 12.30 -12.23 -7.49
C TYR A 47 13.49 -11.93 -6.59
N HIS A 48 13.67 -12.68 -5.50
CA HIS A 48 14.85 -12.60 -4.65
C HIS A 48 16.11 -12.88 -5.47
N ARG A 49 16.14 -14.03 -6.17
CA ARG A 49 17.25 -14.40 -7.06
C ARG A 49 17.49 -13.38 -8.18
N SER A 50 16.42 -12.88 -8.80
CA SER A 50 16.60 -11.82 -9.80
C SER A 50 17.08 -10.51 -9.19
N GLY A 51 16.79 -10.24 -7.91
CA GLY A 51 17.23 -9.05 -7.19
C GLY A 51 18.71 -9.08 -6.82
N THR A 52 19.24 -10.26 -6.46
CA THR A 52 20.68 -10.45 -6.19
C THR A 52 21.55 -10.19 -7.43
N GLU A 53 20.99 -10.35 -8.63
CA GLU A 53 21.67 -10.10 -9.90
C GLU A 53 21.64 -8.62 -10.34
N ILE A 54 20.82 -7.77 -9.69
CA ILE A 54 20.75 -6.35 -10.03
C ILE A 54 21.93 -5.63 -9.40
N VAL A 55 22.77 -5.03 -10.24
CA VAL A 55 23.80 -4.07 -9.83
C VAL A 55 23.28 -2.65 -10.04
N GLY A 56 23.54 -1.75 -9.10
CA GLY A 56 23.24 -0.32 -9.24
C GLY A 56 21.91 0.14 -8.65
N CYS A 57 21.39 -0.53 -7.61
CA CYS A 57 20.39 0.11 -6.76
C CYS A 57 21.05 1.22 -5.96
N ALA A 58 20.69 2.47 -6.27
CA ALA A 58 21.27 3.65 -5.64
C ALA A 58 20.23 4.34 -4.77
N GLU A 59 20.65 4.84 -3.62
CA GLU A 59 19.86 5.75 -2.81
C GLU A 59 19.73 7.08 -3.57
N LEU A 60 18.49 7.52 -3.76
CA LEU A 60 18.19 8.77 -4.45
C LEU A 60 18.27 9.95 -3.49
N ASN A 61 17.74 9.79 -2.28
CA ASN A 61 17.65 10.81 -1.24
C ASN A 61 17.82 10.15 0.15
N GLU A 62 18.20 10.93 1.16
CA GLU A 62 18.25 10.51 2.58
C GLU A 62 16.88 10.06 3.12
N ASP A 63 15.78 10.35 2.42
CA ASP A 63 14.39 10.02 2.81
C ASP A 63 13.99 8.55 2.55
N SER A 64 14.92 7.60 2.63
CA SER A 64 14.61 6.17 2.41
C SER A 64 13.95 5.89 1.04
N MET A 65 14.56 6.45 -0.01
CA MET A 65 14.09 6.35 -1.39
C MET A 65 15.24 5.92 -2.29
N TRP A 66 15.00 4.87 -3.10
CA TRP A 66 16.02 4.26 -3.95
C TRP A 66 15.54 4.13 -5.39
N ALA A 67 16.48 4.18 -6.33
CA ALA A 67 16.28 3.85 -7.73
C ALA A 67 16.79 2.44 -8.02
N GLY A 68 15.89 1.56 -8.45
CA GLY A 68 16.22 0.26 -9.01
C GLY A 68 16.25 0.33 -10.54
N PRO A 69 17.37 0.01 -11.22
CA PRO A 69 17.44 0.07 -12.67
C PRO A 69 16.54 -0.98 -13.32
N SER A 70 15.91 -0.63 -14.43
CA SER A 70 15.20 -1.59 -15.27
C SER A 70 16.19 -2.48 -16.01
N GLN A 71 16.06 -3.79 -15.82
CA GLN A 71 16.83 -4.78 -16.59
C GLN A 71 16.31 -4.96 -18.03
N SER A 72 15.09 -4.49 -18.34
CA SER A 72 14.46 -4.69 -19.65
C SER A 72 14.56 -3.47 -20.57
N THR A 73 14.64 -2.27 -19.99
CA THR A 73 14.67 -1.01 -20.74
C THR A 73 15.84 -0.16 -20.24
N LYS A 74 16.87 0.00 -21.07
CA LYS A 74 18.02 0.85 -20.73
C LYS A 74 17.57 2.29 -20.47
N GLY A 75 18.08 2.91 -19.41
CA GLY A 75 17.76 4.29 -19.04
C GLY A 75 16.44 4.48 -18.28
N HIS A 76 15.68 3.42 -18.02
CA HIS A 76 14.50 3.48 -17.15
C HIS A 76 14.83 2.94 -15.75
N SER A 77 14.33 3.59 -14.71
CA SER A 77 14.48 3.16 -13.32
C SER A 77 13.12 3.16 -12.61
N TYR A 78 12.96 2.21 -11.71
CA TYR A 78 11.83 2.13 -10.79
C TYR A 78 12.21 2.73 -9.45
N THR A 79 11.24 3.33 -8.79
CA THR A 79 11.42 3.93 -7.48
C THR A 79 10.98 2.92 -6.42
N VAL A 80 11.78 2.78 -5.38
CA VAL A 80 11.49 2.02 -4.17
C VAL A 80 11.48 2.98 -2.98
N THR A 81 10.43 2.96 -2.18
CA THR A 81 10.29 3.77 -0.96
C THR A 81 10.04 2.86 0.22
N LYS A 82 10.68 3.12 1.36
CA LYS A 82 10.38 2.40 2.61
C LYS A 82 9.02 2.84 3.15
N GLY A 83 8.23 1.89 3.63
CA GLY A 83 6.89 2.14 4.16
C GLY A 83 6.76 1.79 5.63
N MET A 84 7.12 0.54 6.00
CA MET A 84 7.17 0.06 7.38
C MET A 84 8.57 -0.43 7.69
N ASP A 85 8.98 -0.36 8.95
CA ASP A 85 10.30 -0.84 9.37
C ASP A 85 10.38 -2.36 9.40
N ASP A 86 9.34 -3.02 9.93
CA ASP A 86 9.33 -4.46 10.15
C ASP A 86 8.36 -5.21 9.23
N ALA A 87 8.64 -6.48 9.00
CA ALA A 87 7.71 -7.38 8.33
C ALA A 87 6.54 -7.73 9.24
N CYS A 88 5.32 -7.40 8.80
CA CYS A 88 4.10 -7.57 9.60
C CYS A 88 3.21 -8.74 9.16
N CYS A 89 3.60 -9.50 8.12
CA CYS A 89 2.78 -10.60 7.62
C CYS A 89 3.60 -11.80 7.10
N PRO A 90 2.98 -12.99 6.98
CA PRO A 90 3.64 -14.20 6.51
C PRO A 90 4.09 -14.15 5.04
N LEU A 91 3.51 -13.25 4.23
CA LEU A 91 3.90 -13.04 2.84
C LEU A 91 5.20 -12.24 2.75
N ARG A 92 6.27 -12.85 3.26
CA ARG A 92 7.61 -12.30 3.36
C ARG A 92 8.65 -13.20 2.72
N CYS A 93 9.75 -12.58 2.30
CA CYS A 93 10.93 -13.32 1.86
C CYS A 93 11.64 -13.92 3.07
N LYS A 94 12.04 -15.19 2.97
CA LYS A 94 12.77 -15.88 4.03
C LYS A 94 14.18 -15.31 4.22
N GLU A 95 14.85 -14.97 3.13
CA GLU A 95 16.24 -14.50 3.14
C GLU A 95 16.35 -13.02 3.50
N CYS A 96 15.51 -12.16 2.91
CA CYS A 96 15.53 -10.72 3.19
C CYS A 96 14.74 -10.33 4.45
N ALA A 97 13.93 -11.25 5.01
CA ALA A 97 12.99 -10.98 6.11
C ALA A 97 12.01 -9.81 5.89
N VAL A 98 11.80 -9.35 4.65
CA VAL A 98 10.85 -8.27 4.30
C VAL A 98 9.55 -8.79 3.73
N CYS A 99 8.46 -8.09 4.04
CA CYS A 99 7.14 -8.39 3.49
C CYS A 99 6.73 -7.36 2.44
N VAL A 100 5.59 -7.60 1.76
CA VAL A 100 5.03 -6.70 0.75
C VAL A 100 4.69 -5.30 1.26
N HIS A 101 4.56 -5.12 2.58
CA HIS A 101 4.24 -3.83 3.21
C HIS A 101 5.48 -3.02 3.62
N THR A 102 6.64 -3.67 3.76
CA THR A 102 7.88 -3.01 4.22
C THR A 102 8.37 -1.97 3.20
N TYR A 103 8.18 -2.25 1.90
CA TYR A 103 8.60 -1.37 0.81
C TYR A 103 7.52 -1.24 -0.25
N ARG A 104 7.50 -0.08 -0.90
CA ARG A 104 6.66 0.19 -2.07
C ARG A 104 7.52 0.41 -3.30
N CYS A 105 7.23 -0.30 -4.39
CA CYS A 105 7.94 -0.13 -5.66
C CYS A 105 6.99 0.26 -6.80
N THR A 106 7.45 1.12 -7.72
CA THR A 106 6.66 1.55 -8.89
C THR A 106 6.64 0.55 -10.05
N CYS A 107 7.31 -0.61 -9.91
CA CYS A 107 7.31 -1.62 -10.96
C CYS A 107 6.00 -2.42 -11.01
N TYR A 108 5.70 -2.99 -12.18
CA TYR A 108 4.50 -3.80 -12.43
C TYR A 108 4.32 -4.95 -11.44
N ALA A 109 5.40 -5.67 -11.11
CA ALA A 109 5.32 -6.80 -10.19
C ALA A 109 4.79 -6.39 -8.82
N HIS A 110 5.22 -5.23 -8.31
CA HIS A 110 4.71 -4.73 -7.03
C HIS A 110 3.33 -4.07 -7.17
N LEU A 111 3.16 -3.16 -8.13
CA LEU A 111 1.91 -2.40 -8.28
C LEU A 111 0.69 -3.28 -8.62
N ILE A 112 0.88 -4.32 -9.44
CA ILE A 112 -0.23 -5.12 -9.97
C ILE A 112 -0.34 -6.47 -9.25
N HIS A 113 0.79 -7.13 -8.98
CA HIS A 113 0.77 -8.44 -8.31
C HIS A 113 0.92 -8.37 -6.80
N PHE A 114 1.17 -7.18 -6.24
CA PHE A 114 1.30 -6.95 -4.80
C PHE A 114 2.24 -7.96 -4.14
N THR A 115 3.47 -8.00 -4.64
CA THR A 115 4.53 -8.92 -4.21
C THR A 115 5.84 -8.18 -3.96
N VAL A 116 6.74 -8.81 -3.22
CA VAL A 116 8.12 -8.31 -3.05
C VAL A 116 8.83 -8.52 -4.38
N CYS A 117 9.19 -7.43 -5.04
CA CYS A 117 9.78 -7.46 -6.37
C CYS A 117 11.31 -7.46 -6.30
N LYS A 118 11.95 -7.78 -7.43
CA LYS A 118 13.42 -7.78 -7.56
C LYS A 118 14.08 -6.45 -7.18
N HIS A 119 13.41 -5.31 -7.42
CA HIS A 119 13.95 -4.00 -7.04
C HIS A 119 13.94 -3.80 -5.52
N ILE A 120 12.89 -4.26 -4.83
CA ILE A 120 12.85 -4.23 -3.36
C ILE A 120 13.96 -5.13 -2.80
N HIS A 121 14.12 -6.34 -3.35
CA HIS A 121 15.21 -7.23 -2.94
C HIS A 121 16.59 -6.60 -3.10
N CYS A 122 16.86 -6.03 -4.28
CA CYS A 122 18.12 -5.35 -4.55
C CYS A 122 18.42 -4.23 -3.54
N VAL A 123 17.42 -3.39 -3.24
CA VAL A 123 17.55 -2.31 -2.24
C VAL A 123 17.84 -2.86 -0.85
N VAL A 124 17.12 -3.89 -0.42
CA VAL A 124 17.34 -4.49 0.90
C VAL A 124 18.74 -5.09 0.99
N ILE A 125 19.14 -5.89 0.00
CA ILE A 125 20.46 -6.54 -0.04
C ILE A 125 21.59 -5.50 -0.02
N ALA A 126 21.44 -4.40 -0.76
CA ALA A 126 22.44 -3.34 -0.82
C ALA A 126 22.58 -2.57 0.51
N ASN A 127 21.52 -2.51 1.33
CA ASN A 127 21.48 -1.73 2.56
C ASN A 127 21.56 -2.57 3.85
N THR A 128 21.42 -3.89 3.76
CA THR A 128 21.71 -4.78 4.90
C THR A 128 23.23 -4.96 5.02
N PRO A 129 23.85 -4.60 6.15
CA PRO A 129 25.26 -4.92 6.36
C PRO A 129 25.40 -6.43 6.31
N SER A 130 26.36 -6.94 5.53
CA SER A 130 26.68 -8.36 5.46
C SER A 130 27.23 -8.84 6.82
N SER A 131 26.34 -9.11 7.77
CA SER A 131 26.65 -9.91 8.95
C SER A 131 26.49 -11.38 8.57
N SER A 132 27.62 -12.02 8.28
CA SER A 132 27.76 -13.47 8.34
C SER A 132 27.26 -13.97 9.71
N ASP A 133 26.60 -15.13 9.70
CA ASP A 133 26.26 -15.99 10.84
C ASP A 133 25.12 -15.54 11.78
N ASN A 134 23.93 -16.13 11.59
CA ASN A 134 23.41 -17.22 12.45
C ASN A 134 22.01 -17.65 11.97
N ASN A 135 21.93 -18.90 11.45
CA ASN A 135 20.68 -19.60 11.21
C ASN A 135 20.13 -20.12 12.55
N ASP A 136 19.35 -19.29 13.26
CA ASP A 136 18.43 -19.74 14.29
C ASP A 136 16.99 -19.34 13.90
N TYR A 137 16.55 -19.79 12.72
CA TYR A 137 15.12 -19.86 12.43
C TYR A 137 14.60 -21.19 12.97
N GLU A 138 14.17 -21.18 14.23
CA GLU A 138 13.27 -22.20 14.75
C GLU A 138 11.93 -22.06 14.00
N SER A 139 11.62 -23.06 13.17
CA SER A 139 10.32 -23.17 12.52
C SER A 139 9.20 -23.11 13.56
N PRO A 140 8.27 -22.14 13.50
CA PRO A 140 7.14 -22.12 14.42
C PRO A 140 6.26 -23.36 14.22
N PRO A 141 5.74 -23.96 15.31
CA PRO A 141 4.92 -25.17 15.23
C PRO A 141 3.65 -24.90 14.41
N GLU A 142 3.47 -25.70 13.37
CA GLU A 142 2.51 -25.54 12.27
C GLU A 142 1.02 -25.49 12.70
N THR A 143 0.70 -25.71 13.97
CA THR A 143 -0.68 -25.82 14.48
C THR A 143 -1.13 -24.67 15.39
N ALA A 144 -0.23 -23.83 15.89
CA ALA A 144 -0.58 -22.62 16.66
C ALA A 144 -0.73 -21.37 15.77
N SER A 145 -0.17 -21.43 14.56
CA SER A 145 -0.12 -20.32 13.59
C SER A 145 -1.50 -19.95 13.04
N GLU A 146 -2.37 -20.94 12.80
CA GLU A 146 -3.67 -20.73 12.17
C GLU A 146 -4.65 -19.95 13.07
N MET A 147 -4.59 -20.16 14.39
CA MET A 147 -5.42 -19.45 15.37
C MET A 147 -4.93 -18.00 15.57
N SER A 148 -3.61 -17.80 15.56
CA SER A 148 -2.98 -16.48 15.69
C SER A 148 -3.24 -15.60 14.46
N GLU A 149 -3.18 -16.19 13.26
CA GLU A 149 -3.51 -15.52 12.00
C GLU A 149 -4.98 -15.10 11.94
N LEU A 150 -5.91 -15.95 12.39
CA LEU A 150 -7.33 -15.61 12.45
C LEU A 150 -7.63 -14.51 13.48
N LEU A 151 -6.96 -14.52 14.64
CA LEU A 151 -7.12 -13.50 15.68
C LEU A 151 -6.63 -12.11 15.22
N HIS A 152 -5.50 -12.03 14.53
CA HIS A 152 -4.97 -10.75 14.03
C HIS A 152 -5.85 -10.12 12.94
N ILE A 153 -6.47 -10.97 12.11
CA ILE A 153 -7.40 -10.54 11.06
C ILE A 153 -8.74 -10.13 11.67
N LEU A 154 -9.29 -10.89 12.63
CA LEU A 154 -10.49 -10.52 13.37
C LEU A 154 -10.29 -9.22 14.13
N GLU A 155 -9.16 -9.01 14.78
CA GLU A 155 -8.88 -7.77 15.51
C GLU A 155 -8.80 -6.55 14.58
N SER A 156 -8.25 -6.74 13.38
CA SER A 156 -8.20 -5.72 12.33
C SER A 156 -9.58 -5.41 11.74
N ILE A 157 -10.49 -6.38 11.69
CA ILE A 157 -11.88 -6.21 11.26
C ILE A 157 -12.72 -5.57 12.37
N THR A 158 -12.57 -5.98 13.64
CA THR A 158 -13.31 -5.40 14.77
C THR A 158 -12.89 -3.96 15.08
N LYS A 159 -11.66 -3.57 14.73
CA LYS A 159 -11.22 -2.16 14.78
C LYS A 159 -11.88 -1.28 13.71
N LEU A 160 -12.53 -1.86 12.70
CA LEU A 160 -13.43 -1.16 11.77
C LEU A 160 -14.88 -1.11 12.28
N ASP A 161 -15.22 -1.92 13.28
CA ASP A 161 -16.56 -2.03 13.88
C ASP A 161 -16.71 -1.31 15.22
N ALA A 162 -15.74 -0.51 15.66
CA ALA A 162 -16.09 0.54 16.61
C ALA A 162 -17.08 1.45 15.87
N PRO A 163 -18.37 1.50 16.28
CA PRO A 163 -19.33 2.35 15.62
C PRO A 163 -19.04 3.76 16.12
N THR A 164 -17.98 4.38 15.61
CA THR A 164 -17.86 5.81 15.65
C THR A 164 -19.00 6.29 14.77
N ARG A 165 -20.15 6.56 15.40
CA ARG A 165 -21.24 7.37 14.84
C ARG A 165 -20.71 8.78 14.61
N VAL A 166 -19.69 8.92 13.78
CA VAL A 166 -19.28 10.19 13.22
C VAL A 166 -20.29 10.41 12.12
N SER A 167 -21.24 11.30 12.39
CA SER A 167 -22.20 11.76 11.40
C SER A 167 -21.49 11.95 10.06
N SER A 168 -22.03 11.39 8.98
CA SER A 168 -21.47 11.53 7.63
C SER A 168 -21.16 12.99 7.27
N ALA A 169 -21.87 13.94 7.89
CA ALA A 169 -21.62 15.36 7.79
C ALA A 169 -20.28 15.83 8.40
N SER A 170 -19.86 15.29 9.55
CA SER A 170 -18.60 15.70 10.19
C SER A 170 -17.37 15.09 9.51
N LEU A 171 -17.49 13.86 9.00
CA LEU A 171 -16.43 13.24 8.18
C LEU A 171 -16.27 13.95 6.83
N PHE A 172 -17.38 14.34 6.21
CA PHE A 172 -17.35 15.13 4.97
C PHE A 172 -16.75 16.52 5.21
N LYS A 173 -17.09 17.18 6.32
CA LYS A 173 -16.51 18.48 6.70
C LYS A 173 -15.00 18.39 6.91
N ALA A 174 -14.51 17.38 7.62
CA ALA A 174 -13.07 17.17 7.84
C ALA A 174 -12.31 16.93 6.53
N LYS A 175 -12.87 16.11 5.63
CA LYS A 175 -12.28 15.86 4.30
C LYS A 175 -12.33 17.10 3.39
N MET A 176 -13.37 17.93 3.51
CA MET A 176 -13.49 19.17 2.74
C MET A 176 -12.49 20.23 3.19
N GLU A 177 -12.26 20.36 4.50
CA GLU A 177 -11.23 21.27 5.03
C GLU A 177 -9.82 20.83 4.61
N PHE A 178 -9.56 19.53 4.57
CA PHE A 178 -8.29 19.00 4.04
C PHE A 178 -8.08 19.36 2.56
N VAL A 179 -9.14 19.26 1.74
CA VAL A 179 -9.08 19.63 0.32
C VAL A 179 -8.88 21.14 0.14
N LYS A 180 -9.48 21.98 0.99
CA LYS A 180 -9.22 23.43 0.97
C LYS A 180 -7.76 23.75 1.29
N GLN A 181 -7.21 23.12 2.32
CA GLN A 181 -5.82 23.35 2.72
C GLN A 181 -4.87 22.95 1.58
N ALA A 182 -5.12 21.81 0.93
CA ALA A 182 -4.34 21.37 -0.22
C ALA A 182 -4.46 22.29 -1.46
N ILE A 183 -5.54 23.06 -1.61
CA ILE A 183 -5.72 24.03 -2.70
C ILE A 183 -4.97 25.34 -2.41
N VAL A 184 -4.81 25.71 -1.14
CA VAL A 184 -4.02 26.88 -0.72
C VAL A 184 -2.52 26.62 -0.88
N ASP A 185 -2.09 25.38 -0.62
CA ASP A 185 -0.67 25.01 -0.62
C ASP A 185 -0.09 24.70 -2.01
N VAL A 186 -0.95 24.50 -3.03
CA VAL A 186 -0.53 24.28 -4.42
C VAL A 186 -0.78 25.56 -5.21
N GLN A 187 0.21 26.04 -5.97
CA GLN A 187 0.13 27.21 -6.87
C GLN A 187 -0.88 27.00 -8.01
N VAL A 188 -2.15 26.95 -7.65
CA VAL A 188 -3.29 26.99 -8.54
C VAL A 188 -3.50 28.46 -8.88
N SER A 189 -3.55 28.79 -10.18
CA SER A 189 -3.79 30.15 -10.67
C SER A 189 -4.86 30.86 -9.85
N GLU A 190 -4.60 32.11 -9.47
CA GLU A 190 -5.40 32.92 -8.54
C GLU A 190 -6.91 32.94 -8.91
N GLU A 191 -7.20 32.85 -10.20
CA GLU A 191 -8.54 32.70 -10.79
C GLU A 191 -9.25 31.42 -10.34
N VAL A 192 -8.56 30.29 -10.38
CA VAL A 192 -9.09 28.96 -10.01
C VAL A 192 -9.19 28.83 -8.49
N GLY A 193 -8.23 29.38 -7.75
CA GLY A 193 -8.29 29.48 -6.29
C GLY A 193 -9.47 30.31 -5.81
N LYS A 194 -9.71 31.49 -6.39
CA LYS A 194 -10.87 32.34 -6.09
C LYS A 194 -12.20 31.66 -6.44
N LYS A 195 -12.27 30.95 -7.56
CA LYS A 195 -13.48 30.25 -8.01
C LYS A 195 -13.80 29.04 -7.12
N ALA A 196 -12.78 28.29 -6.72
CA ALA A 196 -12.90 27.19 -5.76
C ALA A 196 -13.29 27.72 -4.37
N ASN A 197 -12.63 28.76 -3.87
CA ASN A 197 -12.94 29.34 -2.56
C ASN A 197 -14.36 29.92 -2.50
N LYS A 198 -14.82 30.59 -3.57
CA LYS A 198 -16.21 31.07 -3.68
C LYS A 198 -17.21 29.91 -3.69
N PHE A 199 -16.89 28.80 -4.36
CA PHE A 199 -17.71 27.59 -4.36
C PHE A 199 -17.77 26.95 -2.96
N PHE A 200 -16.66 26.94 -2.24
CA PHE A 200 -16.60 26.38 -0.89
C PHE A 200 -17.25 27.27 0.17
N GLN A 201 -17.09 28.60 0.10
CA GLN A 201 -17.78 29.53 1.01
C GLN A 201 -19.29 29.49 0.81
N ALA A 202 -19.77 29.42 -0.45
CA ALA A 202 -21.19 29.23 -0.73
C ALA A 202 -21.73 27.90 -0.19
N SER A 203 -20.90 26.85 -0.16
CA SER A 203 -21.26 25.53 0.37
C SER A 203 -21.28 25.47 1.90
N LEU A 204 -20.46 26.30 2.58
CA LEU A 204 -20.45 26.40 4.04
C LEU A 204 -21.54 27.33 4.59
N ALA A 205 -21.87 28.41 3.89
CA ALA A 205 -22.94 29.33 4.30
C ALA A 205 -24.35 28.75 4.11
N ALA A 206 -24.48 27.65 3.36
CA ALA A 206 -25.73 26.93 3.14
C ALA A 206 -25.95 25.75 4.13
N CYS A 207 -25.10 25.64 5.16
CA CYS A 207 -25.13 24.60 6.17
C CYS A 207 -25.62 25.11 7.52
#